data_AF-A0A4U2DUQ0-F1
#
_entry.id   AF-A0A4U2DUQ0-F1
#
_cell.length_a   1.000
_cell.length_b   1.000
_cell.length_c   1.000
_cell.angle_alpha   90.00
_cell.angle_beta   90.00
_cell.angle_gamma   90.00
#
_symmetry.space_group_name_H-M   'P 1'
#
loop_
_entity.id
_entity.type
_entity.pdbx_description
1 polymer ?
#
loop_
_entity_poly.entity_id
_entity_poly.type
_entity_poly.pdbx_seq_one_letter_code
_entity_poly.pdbx_strand_id
1 'polypeptide(L)'
;MMLMNRMVLLLLPLLVLGCASSDEPTNQFDAELYSGKPIDTLTSDDPPVSEKEAIMRGDVALRDNNIDLALYEYIRSLSFPEQEFHDKTLFT
;
A
#
# COMPACT_ATOMS: atom_id res chain seq x y z
N MET A 1 -49.65 -7.89 2.24
CA MET A 1 -48.44 -7.77 3.08
C MET A 1 -47.34 -8.81 2.77
N MET A 2 -47.65 -9.97 2.16
CA MET A 2 -46.63 -10.98 1.75
C MET A 2 -45.78 -10.59 0.52
N LEU A 3 -46.32 -9.81 -0.43
CA LEU A 3 -45.61 -9.39 -1.65
C LEU A 3 -44.44 -8.43 -1.38
N MET A 4 -44.60 -7.51 -0.41
CA MET A 4 -43.56 -6.54 -0.04
C MET A 4 -42.36 -7.22 0.62
N ASN A 5 -42.59 -8.28 1.41
CA ASN A 5 -41.52 -9.06 2.04
C ASN A 5 -40.69 -9.87 1.03
N ARG A 6 -41.32 -10.34 -0.06
CA ARG A 6 -40.63 -11.03 -1.16
C ARG A 6 -39.77 -10.07 -2.00
N MET A 7 -40.23 -8.84 -2.18
CA MET A 7 -39.45 -7.79 -2.87
C MET A 7 -38.21 -7.39 -2.09
N VAL A 8 -38.32 -7.25 -0.76
CA VAL A 8 -37.17 -6.95 0.12
C VAL A 8 -36.13 -8.06 0.09
N LEU A 9 -36.56 -9.33 0.06
CA LEU A 9 -35.65 -10.48 -0.04
C LEU A 9 -34.87 -10.54 -1.37
N LEU A 10 -35.48 -10.07 -2.45
CA LEU A 10 -34.88 -10.04 -3.80
C LEU A 10 -33.90 -8.87 -3.99
N LEU A 11 -34.05 -7.80 -3.21
CA LEU A 11 -33.18 -6.61 -3.26
C LEU A 11 -31.93 -6.72 -2.39
N LEU A 12 -31.93 -7.60 -1.38
CA LEU A 12 -30.80 -7.84 -0.49
C LEU A 12 -29.48 -8.20 -1.20
N PRO A 13 -29.43 -9.09 -2.22
CA PRO A 13 -28.18 -9.42 -2.90
C PRO A 13 -27.63 -8.28 -3.77
N LEU A 14 -28.46 -7.31 -4.20
CA LEU A 14 -28.01 -6.15 -4.98
C LEU A 14 -27.18 -5.17 -4.14
N LEU A 15 -27.41 -5.10 -2.83
CA LEU A 15 -26.65 -4.22 -1.93
C LEU A 15 -25.21 -4.70 -1.66
N VAL A 16 -24.90 -5.97 -1.92
CA VAL A 16 -23.59 -6.57 -1.58
C VAL A 16 -22.61 -6.59 -2.76
N LEU A 17 -23.06 -6.25 -3.99
CA LEU A 17 -22.24 -6.24 -5.20
C LEU A 17 -21.34 -5.00 -5.35
N GLY A 18 -21.42 -4.04 -4.42
CA GLY A 18 -20.71 -2.75 -4.52
C GLY A 18 -19.28 -2.72 -3.98
N CYS A 19 -18.79 -3.77 -3.32
CA CYS A 19 -17.50 -3.72 -2.61
C CYS A 19 -16.28 -4.31 -3.36
N ALA A 20 -16.41 -4.72 -4.62
CA ALA A 20 -15.32 -5.36 -5.37
C ALA A 20 -14.92 -4.60 -6.64
N SER A 21 -15.20 -3.30 -6.74
CA SER A 21 -14.58 -2.46 -7.77
C SER A 21 -13.14 -2.18 -7.35
N SER A 22 -12.26 -3.15 -7.62
CA SER A 22 -10.82 -2.96 -7.49
C SER A 22 -10.37 -2.09 -8.66
N ASP A 23 -10.04 -0.83 -8.39
CA ASP A 23 -9.18 -0.06 -9.28
C ASP A 23 -7.82 -0.78 -9.37
N GLU A 24 -7.23 -0.77 -10.57
CA GLU A 24 -5.86 -1.21 -10.86
C GLU A 24 -4.87 -0.80 -9.74
N PRO A 25 -3.78 -1.54 -9.50
CA PRO A 25 -2.80 -1.26 -8.46
C PRO A 25 -1.96 -0.03 -8.83
N THR A 26 -2.62 1.12 -8.94
CA THR A 26 -2.00 2.38 -8.61
C THR A 26 -1.59 2.27 -7.15
N ASN A 27 -0.41 2.79 -6.87
CA ASN A 27 0.28 2.71 -5.61
C ASN A 27 -0.47 3.52 -4.51
N GLN A 28 -1.73 3.16 -4.23
CA GLN A 28 -2.65 3.82 -3.30
C GLN A 28 -2.06 3.82 -1.90
N PHE A 29 -1.24 2.82 -1.61
CA PHE A 29 -0.46 2.73 -0.40
C PHE A 29 0.44 3.95 -0.16
N ASP A 30 1.20 4.36 -1.18
CA ASP A 30 2.06 5.56 -1.12
C ASP A 30 1.21 6.84 -0.96
N ALA A 31 0.06 6.91 -1.62
CA ALA A 31 -0.84 8.07 -1.54
C ALA A 31 -1.50 8.24 -0.17
N GLU A 32 -1.85 7.13 0.50
CA GLU A 32 -2.61 7.14 1.75
C GLU A 32 -1.71 7.47 2.96
N LEU A 33 -0.50 6.92 3.01
CA LEU A 33 0.45 7.12 4.13
C LEU A 33 1.10 8.51 4.18
N TYR A 34 1.24 9.18 3.04
CA TYR A 34 2.00 10.43 2.93
C TYR A 34 1.13 11.64 2.56
N SER A 35 -0.20 11.51 2.62
CA SER A 35 -1.17 12.58 2.33
C SER A 35 -1.03 13.89 3.15
N GLY A 36 -0.07 13.98 4.09
CA GLY A 36 0.26 15.16 4.88
C GLY A 36 1.68 15.75 4.70
N LYS A 37 2.60 15.08 3.98
CA LYS A 37 3.96 15.59 3.69
C LYS A 37 4.28 15.24 2.23
N PRO A 38 4.75 16.16 1.36
CA PRO A 38 4.89 15.83 -0.06
C PRO A 38 5.83 14.63 -0.24
N ILE A 39 5.35 13.57 -0.90
CA ILE A 39 6.15 12.39 -1.25
C ILE A 39 7.45 12.83 -1.94
N ASP A 40 7.35 13.87 -2.78
CA ASP A 40 8.47 14.52 -3.48
C ASP A 40 9.60 15.00 -2.56
N THR A 41 9.36 15.18 -1.25
CA THR A 41 10.41 15.53 -0.27
C THR A 41 11.15 14.32 0.29
N LEU A 42 10.63 13.12 0.06
CA LEU A 42 11.16 11.85 0.54
C LEU A 42 11.81 11.03 -0.57
N THR A 43 11.41 11.14 -1.84
CA THR A 43 11.90 10.20 -2.88
C THR A 43 13.10 10.70 -3.69
N SER A 44 13.94 9.75 -4.13
CA SER A 44 14.72 9.90 -5.37
C SER A 44 13.76 9.87 -6.57
N ASP A 45 14.12 10.50 -7.70
CA ASP A 45 13.22 10.70 -8.86
C ASP A 45 12.60 9.39 -9.41
N ASP A 46 13.25 8.24 -9.23
CA ASP A 46 12.78 6.94 -9.71
C ASP A 46 12.42 5.95 -8.57
N PRO A 47 11.31 5.19 -8.70
CA PRO A 47 10.99 4.04 -7.84
C PRO A 47 12.13 3.01 -7.74
N PRO A 48 12.28 2.27 -6.62
CA PRO A 48 13.08 1.06 -6.62
C PRO A 48 12.43 0.04 -7.58
N VAL A 49 13.26 -0.73 -8.27
CA VAL A 49 12.80 -1.74 -9.23
C VAL A 49 12.72 -3.14 -8.62
N SER A 50 13.16 -3.31 -7.38
CA SER A 50 13.12 -4.58 -6.65
C SER A 50 12.98 -4.38 -5.14
N GLU A 51 12.51 -5.41 -4.45
CA GLU A 51 12.43 -5.47 -2.98
C GLU A 51 13.78 -5.15 -2.34
N LYS A 52 14.85 -5.79 -2.84
CA LYS A 52 16.22 -5.62 -2.33
C LYS A 52 16.72 -4.18 -2.48
N GLU A 53 16.38 -3.53 -3.58
CA GLU A 53 16.76 -2.14 -3.79
C GLU A 53 16.03 -1.21 -2.82
N ALA A 54 14.73 -1.43 -2.59
CA ALA A 54 13.96 -0.68 -1.60
C ALA A 54 14.55 -0.84 -0.19
N ILE A 55 14.89 -2.07 0.22
CA ILE A 55 15.57 -2.33 1.50
C ILE A 55 16.92 -1.59 1.58
N MET A 56 17.76 -1.65 0.53
CA MET A 56 19.03 -0.93 0.50
C MET A 56 18.86 0.59 0.65
N ARG A 57 17.86 1.18 -0.04
CA ARG A 57 17.55 2.61 0.06
C ARG A 57 17.09 2.96 1.47
N GLY A 58 16.25 2.12 2.09
CA GLY A 58 15.85 2.24 3.48
C GLY A 58 17.05 2.22 4.45
N ASP A 59 17.98 1.27 4.26
CA ASP A 59 19.19 1.15 5.09
C ASP A 59 20.11 2.37 4.96
N VAL A 60 20.22 2.94 3.76
CA VAL A 60 20.98 4.19 3.53
C VAL A 60 20.34 5.32 4.32
N ALA A 61 19.03 5.52 4.16
CA ALA A 61 18.31 6.59 4.84
C ALA A 61 18.35 6.45 6.37
N LEU A 62 18.29 5.22 6.89
CA LEU A 62 18.39 4.95 8.33
C LEU A 62 19.76 5.34 8.87
N ARG A 63 20.84 4.99 8.17
CA ARG A 63 22.22 5.37 8.55
C ARG A 63 22.41 6.88 8.54
N ASP A 64 21.73 7.58 7.65
CA ASP A 64 21.74 9.04 7.54
C ASP A 64 20.77 9.72 8.54
N ASN A 65 20.17 8.93 9.45
CA ASN A 65 19.21 9.37 10.46
C ASN A 65 17.95 10.03 9.86
N ASN A 66 17.64 9.71 8.60
CA ASN A 66 16.41 10.09 7.90
C ASN A 66 15.36 9.00 8.07
N ILE A 67 14.74 8.99 9.25
CA ILE A 67 13.81 7.95 9.68
C ILE A 67 12.56 7.88 8.80
N ASP A 68 12.03 9.03 8.37
CA ASP A 68 10.84 9.10 7.52
C ASP A 68 11.10 8.42 6.17
N LEU A 69 12.25 8.70 5.54
CA LEU A 69 12.64 8.07 4.29
C LEU A 69 12.97 6.59 4.46
N ALA A 70 13.64 6.22 5.56
CA ALA A 70 13.92 4.82 5.84
C ALA A 70 12.63 4.01 5.94
N LEU A 71 11.66 4.50 6.73
CA LEU A 71 10.36 3.87 6.88
C LEU A 71 9.62 3.80 5.54
N TYR A 72 9.66 4.86 4.74
CA TYR A 72 9.06 4.86 3.41
C TYR A 72 9.58 3.73 2.52
N GLU A 73 10.90 3.62 2.37
CA GLU A 73 11.50 2.62 1.49
C GLU A 73 11.32 1.19 2.02
N TYR A 74 11.34 0.99 3.33
CA TYR A 74 11.01 -0.32 3.93
C TYR A 74 9.56 -0.71 3.70
N ILE A 75 8.62 0.20 3.84
CA ILE A 75 7.24 -0.17 3.58
C ILE A 75 7.04 -0.43 2.07
N ARG A 76 7.73 0.33 1.20
CA ARG A 76 7.75 0.10 -0.24
C ARG A 76 8.31 -1.27 -0.60
N SER A 77 9.32 -1.79 0.13
CA SER A 77 9.81 -3.15 -0.09
C SER A 77 8.73 -4.20 0.15
N LEU A 78 7.78 -3.95 1.06
CA LEU A 78 6.66 -4.85 1.34
C LEU A 78 5.65 -4.95 0.18
N SER A 79 5.65 -3.99 -0.75
CA SER A 79 4.74 -3.99 -1.91
C SER A 79 5.18 -4.92 -3.06
N PHE A 80 6.41 -5.44 -3.02
CA PHE A 80 6.92 -6.32 -4.07
C PHE A 80 6.33 -7.74 -3.95
N PRO A 81 5.98 -8.39 -5.08
CA PRO A 81 5.29 -9.68 -5.10
C PRO A 81 6.20 -10.87 -4.79
N GLU A 82 7.52 -10.70 -4.89
CA GLU A 82 8.52 -11.76 -4.69
C GLU A 82 8.62 -12.19 -3.21
N GLN A 83 8.37 -11.24 -2.28
CA GLN A 83 8.34 -11.44 -0.82
C GLN A 83 9.54 -12.23 -0.26
N GLU A 84 10.71 -12.16 -0.91
CA GLU A 84 11.88 -12.96 -0.58
C GLU A 84 12.56 -12.45 0.71
N PHE A 85 12.39 -11.16 1.01
CA PHE A 85 13.07 -10.46 2.11
C PHE A 85 12.11 -9.72 3.05
N HIS A 86 10.80 -10.05 3.02
CA HIS A 86 9.79 -9.45 3.90
C HIS A 86 10.16 -9.63 5.38
N ASP A 87 10.74 -10.77 5.73
CA ASP A 87 11.21 -11.10 7.09
C ASP A 87 12.51 -10.38 7.49
N LYS A 88 13.13 -9.65 6.57
CA LYS A 88 14.32 -8.81 6.81
C LYS A 88 14.00 -7.33 6.73
N THR A 89 12.80 -6.99 6.31
CA THR A 89 12.30 -5.62 6.30
C THR A 89 12.03 -5.20 7.75
N LEU A 90 12.52 -4.02 8.16
CA LEU A 90 12.39 -3.44 9.52
C LEU A 90 13.21 -4.11 10.65
N PHE A 91 14.11 -5.05 10.35
CA PHE A 91 14.98 -5.63 11.39
C PHE A 91 16.29 -4.84 11.50
N THR A 92 16.49 -4.23 12.67
CA THR A 92 17.80 -3.74 13.15
C THR A 92 18.59 -4.85 13.82
#